data_AF-A0A2D6N0T7-F1
#
_entry.id   AF-A0A2D6N0T7-F1
#
_cell.length_a   1.000
_cell.length_b   1.000
_cell.length_c   1.000
_cell.angle_alpha   90.00
_cell.angle_beta   90.00
_cell.angle_gamma   90.00
#
_symmetry.space_group_name_H-M   'P 1'
#
loop_
_entity.id
_entity.type
_entity.pdbx_description
1 polymer ?
#
loop_
_entity_poly.entity_id
_entity_poly.type
_entity_poly.pdbx_seq_one_letter_code
_entity_poly.pdbx_strand_id
1 'polypeptide(L)'
;MRVGGVNHCFVCTSSETARRVWLPRYRHYWEWVTGLIADQGTIDQRPGFDIEELEQGPAVFGSVEEVAERIGNVTQKLGLDLHLAYMDLGGLPDSLLAESLDAYALGVAPKVCGA
;
A
#
# COMPACT_ATOMS: atom_id res chain seq x y z
N MET A 1 19.34 -5.09 -16.06
CA MET A 1 17.86 -5.00 -16.04
C MET A 1 17.47 -4.42 -14.70
N ARG A 2 16.53 -3.47 -14.62
CA ARG A 2 16.02 -2.95 -13.34
C ARG A 2 14.68 -3.61 -13.02
N VAL A 3 14.47 -4.02 -11.77
CA VAL A 3 13.24 -4.66 -11.28
C VAL A 3 12.47 -3.67 -10.41
N GLY A 4 11.18 -3.47 -10.72
CA GLY A 4 10.28 -2.63 -9.94
C GLY A 4 9.24 -3.46 -9.20
N GLY A 5 8.89 -3.04 -7.99
CA GLY A 5 7.77 -3.56 -7.21
C GLY A 5 6.80 -2.45 -6.82
N VAL A 6 5.54 -2.81 -6.57
CA VAL A 6 4.48 -1.88 -6.19
C VAL A 6 3.75 -2.38 -4.95
N ASN A 7 3.44 -1.46 -4.05
CA ASN A 7 2.61 -1.72 -2.87
C ASN A 7 1.47 -0.70 -2.78
N HIS A 8 0.33 -1.16 -2.26
CA HIS A 8 -0.77 -0.30 -1.84
C HIS A 8 -0.36 0.42 -0.56
N CYS A 9 -0.17 1.74 -0.64
CA CYS A 9 0.54 2.49 0.38
C CYS A 9 -0.32 3.59 1.02
N PHE A 10 -0.25 3.72 2.34
CA PHE A 10 -0.85 4.85 3.07
C PHE A 10 -0.06 5.21 4.33
N VAL A 11 0.37 6.46 4.43
CA VAL A 11 1.20 6.96 5.53
C VAL A 11 0.41 7.97 6.33
N CYS A 12 0.34 7.77 7.64
CA CYS A 12 -0.27 8.73 8.56
C CYS A 12 0.42 8.68 9.91
N THR A 13 -0.25 9.10 10.98
CA THR A 13 0.34 9.20 12.32
C THR A 13 0.54 7.86 13.02
N SER A 14 -0.24 6.83 12.68
CA SER A 14 -0.12 5.49 13.27
C SER A 14 -0.87 4.42 12.47
N SER A 15 -0.48 3.15 12.62
CA SER A 15 -1.26 2.00 12.14
C SER A 15 -2.72 2.00 12.61
N GLU A 16 -3.01 2.43 13.83
CA GLU A 16 -4.39 2.54 14.34
C GLU A 16 -5.21 3.57 13.54
N THR A 17 -4.62 4.74 13.28
CA THR A 17 -5.27 5.78 12.47
C THR A 17 -5.48 5.28 11.04
N ALA A 18 -4.47 4.65 10.45
CA ALA A 18 -4.56 4.07 9.11
C ALA A 18 -5.67 3.02 9.02
N ARG A 19 -5.80 2.13 10.02
CA ARG A 19 -6.91 1.16 10.08
C ARG A 19 -8.28 1.83 10.16
N ARG A 20 -8.39 2.96 10.86
CA ARG A 20 -9.65 3.70 10.96
C ARG A 20 -10.01 4.43 9.67
N VAL A 21 -9.04 5.07 9.00
CA VAL A 21 -9.32 5.99 7.88
C VAL A 21 -9.12 5.33 6.51
N TRP A 22 -8.09 4.53 6.32
CA TRP A 22 -7.74 3.99 5.01
C TRP A 22 -8.35 2.62 4.77
N LEU A 23 -8.39 1.76 5.79
CA LEU A 23 -8.84 0.37 5.64
C LEU A 23 -10.25 0.20 5.03
N PRO A 24 -11.27 0.99 5.39
CA PRO A 24 -12.59 0.86 4.77
C PRO A 24 -12.56 1.15 3.25
N ARG A 25 -11.69 2.08 2.82
CA ARG A 25 -11.53 2.45 1.41
C ARG A 25 -10.71 1.41 0.67
N TYR A 26 -9.66 0.91 1.30
CA TYR A 26 -8.86 -0.17 0.76
C TYR A 26 -9.70 -1.45 0.55
N ARG A 27 -10.59 -1.78 1.50
CA ARG A 27 -11.59 -2.84 1.34
C ARG A 27 -12.47 -2.61 0.11
N HIS A 28 -12.99 -1.40 -0.06
CA HIS A 28 -13.84 -1.10 -1.21
C HIS A 28 -13.10 -1.26 -2.55
N TYR A 29 -11.86 -0.77 -2.64
CA TYR A 29 -11.01 -0.99 -3.81
C TYR A 29 -10.75 -2.48 -4.07
N TRP A 30 -10.36 -3.23 -3.04
CA TRP A 30 -10.07 -4.65 -3.15
C TRP A 30 -11.29 -5.44 -3.63
N GLU A 31 -12.44 -5.18 -3.02
CA GLU A 31 -13.70 -5.79 -3.41
C GLU A 31 -14.04 -5.45 -4.87
N TRP A 32 -13.90 -4.19 -5.29
CA TRP A 32 -14.17 -3.79 -6.66
C TRP A 32 -13.22 -4.45 -7.67
N VAL A 33 -11.91 -4.38 -7.45
CA VAL A 33 -10.92 -4.91 -8.41
C VAL A 33 -10.99 -6.43 -8.51
N THR A 34 -11.21 -7.13 -7.40
CA THR A 34 -11.34 -8.59 -7.40
C THR A 34 -12.64 -9.05 -8.04
N GLY A 35 -13.72 -8.26 -7.92
CA GLY A 35 -14.96 -8.48 -8.67
C GLY A 35 -14.74 -8.35 -10.18
N LEU A 36 -14.10 -7.25 -10.61
CA LEU A 36 -13.77 -7.02 -12.03
C LEU A 36 -12.95 -8.17 -12.63
N ILE A 37 -11.93 -8.63 -11.92
CA ILE A 37 -11.04 -9.71 -12.37
C ILE A 37 -11.77 -11.05 -12.43
N ALA A 38 -12.62 -11.35 -11.43
CA ALA A 38 -13.43 -12.56 -11.41
C ALA A 38 -14.47 -12.58 -12.55
N ASP A 39 -15.14 -11.45 -12.79
CA ASP A 39 -16.14 -11.32 -13.86
C ASP A 39 -15.52 -11.50 -15.26
N GLN A 40 -14.22 -11.19 -15.41
CA GLN A 40 -13.46 -11.44 -16.63
C GLN A 40 -12.95 -12.88 -16.76
N GLY A 41 -13.21 -13.75 -15.79
CA GLY A 41 -12.74 -15.14 -15.78
C GLY A 41 -11.22 -15.28 -15.62
N THR A 42 -10.53 -14.25 -15.12
CA THR A 42 -9.07 -14.25 -14.95
C THR A 42 -8.64 -15.01 -13.69
N ILE A 43 -9.57 -15.18 -12.74
CA ILE A 43 -9.37 -15.94 -11.49
C ILE A 43 -10.58 -16.84 -11.25
N ASP A 44 -10.35 -18.06 -10.76
CA ASP A 44 -11.41 -19.05 -10.50
C ASP A 44 -12.34 -18.64 -9.35
N GLN A 45 -11.80 -17.89 -8.38
CA GLN A 45 -12.53 -17.43 -7.21
C GLN A 45 -12.12 -16.01 -6.85
N ARG A 46 -13.11 -15.20 -6.43
CA ARG A 46 -12.88 -13.86 -5.89
C ARG A 46 -12.24 -13.98 -4.50
N PRO A 47 -11.00 -13.51 -4.30
CA PRO A 47 -10.39 -13.54 -2.97
C PRO A 47 -11.16 -12.63 -2.02
N GLY A 48 -11.35 -13.11 -0.79
CA GLY A 48 -11.92 -12.31 0.29
C GLY A 48 -11.03 -11.12 0.65
N PHE A 49 -11.55 -10.22 1.48
CA PHE A 49 -10.73 -9.17 2.09
C PHE A 49 -10.27 -9.61 3.48
N ASP A 50 -9.04 -10.09 3.56
CA ASP A 50 -8.34 -10.40 4.81
C ASP A 50 -7.20 -9.39 4.99
N ILE A 51 -7.32 -8.51 5.98
CA ILE A 51 -6.31 -7.48 6.19
C ILE A 51 -5.00 -8.06 6.74
N GLU A 52 -5.04 -9.15 7.49
CA GLU A 52 -3.84 -9.75 8.08
C GLU A 52 -2.99 -10.35 6.96
N GLU A 53 -3.62 -11.05 6.00
CA GLU A 53 -2.93 -11.55 4.80
C GLU A 53 -2.42 -10.39 3.92
N LEU A 54 -3.25 -9.37 3.70
CA LEU A 54 -2.87 -8.23 2.84
C LEU A 54 -1.71 -7.43 3.42
N GLU A 55 -1.61 -7.28 4.74
CA GLU A 55 -0.48 -6.65 5.43
C GLU A 55 0.83 -7.44 5.30
N GLN A 56 0.77 -8.76 5.10
CA GLN A 56 1.95 -9.59 4.78
C GLN A 56 2.33 -9.52 3.30
N GLY A 57 1.46 -8.96 2.45
CA GLY A 57 1.65 -8.87 1.01
C GLY A 57 1.60 -7.41 0.51
N PRO A 58 0.59 -7.05 -0.30
CA PRO A 58 0.62 -5.80 -1.05
C PRO A 58 0.34 -4.56 -0.20
N ALA A 59 -0.28 -4.68 0.98
CA ALA A 59 -0.70 -3.53 1.79
C ALA A 59 0.40 -3.07 2.75
N VAL A 60 0.86 -1.84 2.57
CA VAL A 60 1.87 -1.19 3.42
C VAL A 60 1.31 0.12 3.95
N PHE A 61 1.00 0.18 5.23
CA PHE A 61 0.43 1.38 5.82
C PHE A 61 0.80 1.54 7.29
N GLY A 62 0.73 2.77 7.80
CA GLY A 62 1.02 3.08 9.20
C GLY A 62 1.75 4.40 9.36
N SER A 63 2.60 4.49 10.37
CA SER A 63 3.51 5.61 10.58
C SER A 63 4.62 5.65 9.53
N VAL A 64 5.36 6.75 9.49
CA VAL A 64 6.57 6.89 8.65
C VAL A 64 7.57 5.76 8.92
N GLU A 65 7.81 5.44 10.19
CA GLU A 65 8.74 4.40 10.61
C GLU A 65 8.27 3.00 10.17
N GLU A 66 7.00 2.68 10.44
CA GLU A 66 6.40 1.37 10.09
C GLU A 66 6.42 1.15 8.57
N VAL A 67 6.06 2.18 7.79
CA VAL A 67 6.04 2.11 6.33
C VAL A 67 7.45 2.01 5.76
N ALA A 68 8.41 2.81 6.24
CA ALA A 68 9.79 2.76 5.78
C ALA A 68 10.44 1.39 6.04
N GLU A 69 10.21 0.81 7.23
CA GLU A 69 10.69 -0.52 7.56
C GLU A 69 10.11 -1.59 6.62
N ARG A 70 8.78 -1.57 6.39
CA ARG A 70 8.12 -2.52 5.49
C ARG A 70 8.62 -2.40 4.04
N ILE A 71 8.77 -1.18 3.52
CA ILE A 71 9.29 -0.94 2.17
C ILE A 71 10.74 -1.40 2.06
N GLY A 72 11.59 -1.09 3.05
CA GLY A 72 12.97 -1.57 3.09
C GLY A 72 13.04 -3.09 3.08
N ASN A 73 12.22 -3.75 3.89
CA ASN A 73 12.12 -5.20 3.94
C ASN A 73 11.69 -5.82 2.60
N VAL A 74 10.68 -5.27 1.92
CA VAL A 74 10.22 -5.76 0.61
C VAL A 74 11.29 -5.53 -0.46
N THR A 75 11.88 -4.35 -0.49
CA THR A 75 12.95 -3.97 -1.43
C THR A 75 14.14 -4.92 -1.30
N GLN A 76 14.59 -5.21 -0.08
CA GLN A 76 15.69 -6.12 0.19
C GLN A 76 15.33 -7.58 -0.15
N LYS A 77 14.17 -8.07 0.28
CA LYS A 77 13.76 -9.47 0.06
C LYS A 77 13.60 -9.82 -1.41
N LEU A 78 13.10 -8.88 -2.22
CA LEU A 78 12.81 -9.09 -3.64
C LEU A 78 13.92 -8.55 -4.57
N GLY A 79 14.93 -7.87 -4.04
CA GLY A 79 16.01 -7.27 -4.83
C GLY A 79 15.51 -6.17 -5.78
N LEU A 80 14.61 -5.30 -5.30
CA LEU A 80 14.00 -4.25 -6.13
C LEU A 80 14.97 -3.08 -6.35
N ASP A 81 15.04 -2.60 -7.59
CA ASP A 81 15.74 -1.36 -7.99
C ASP A 81 14.84 -0.13 -7.97
N LEU A 82 13.53 -0.34 -7.79
CA LEU A 82 12.48 0.66 -7.79
C LEU A 82 11.30 0.17 -6.95
N HIS A 83 10.88 0.99 -6.00
CA HIS A 83 9.61 0.80 -5.28
C HIS A 83 8.61 1.87 -5.72
N LEU A 84 7.41 1.44 -6.12
CA LEU A 84 6.29 2.30 -6.48
C LEU A 84 5.24 2.25 -5.36
N ALA A 85 4.89 3.42 -4.80
CA ALA A 85 3.82 3.54 -3.83
C ALA A 85 2.50 3.90 -4.55
N TYR A 86 1.50 3.02 -4.47
CA TYR A 86 0.17 3.26 -5.04
C TYR A 86 -0.80 3.70 -3.94
N MET A 87 -1.28 4.95 -3.98
CA MET A 87 -1.82 5.63 -2.79
C MET A 87 -3.27 6.13 -2.95
N ASP A 88 -3.78 6.28 -4.17
CA ASP A 88 -5.11 6.81 -4.50
C ASP A 88 -6.20 5.71 -4.57
N LEU A 89 -6.24 4.87 -3.54
CA LEU A 89 -7.11 3.68 -3.53
C LEU A 89 -8.49 3.97 -2.93
N GLY A 90 -9.53 3.44 -3.60
CA GLY A 90 -10.88 3.32 -3.01
C GLY A 90 -11.59 4.64 -2.74
N GLY A 91 -11.32 5.68 -3.54
CA GLY A 91 -11.92 7.01 -3.37
C GLY A 91 -11.41 7.73 -2.12
N LEU A 92 -10.11 7.65 -1.85
CA LEU A 92 -9.45 8.40 -0.78
C LEU A 92 -9.67 9.91 -1.00
N PRO A 93 -10.18 10.67 -0.01
CA PRO A 93 -10.30 12.11 -0.10
C PRO A 93 -8.97 12.78 -0.44
N ASP A 94 -9.01 13.77 -1.32
CA ASP A 94 -7.82 14.49 -1.80
C ASP A 94 -6.95 15.03 -0.65
N SER A 95 -7.56 15.50 0.44
CA SER A 95 -6.83 15.99 1.60
C SER A 95 -6.02 14.88 2.29
N LEU A 96 -6.59 13.69 2.45
CA LEU A 96 -5.91 12.54 3.05
C LEU A 96 -4.84 11.98 2.11
N LEU A 97 -5.07 12.02 0.80
CA LEU A 97 -4.06 11.64 -0.18
C LEU A 97 -2.87 12.61 -0.14
N ALA A 98 -3.13 13.92 -0.14
CA ALA A 98 -2.10 14.95 -0.05
C ALA A 98 -1.27 14.82 1.24
N GLU A 99 -1.92 14.68 2.40
CA GLU A 99 -1.25 14.46 3.68
C GLU A 99 -0.37 13.20 3.65
N SER A 100 -0.89 12.10 3.09
CA SER A 100 -0.13 10.86 2.98
C SER A 100 1.04 10.96 2.01
N LEU A 101 0.88 11.70 0.90
CA LEU A 101 1.96 11.96 -0.06
C LEU A 101 3.08 12.79 0.58
N ASP A 102 2.74 13.84 1.32
CA ASP A 102 3.71 14.66 2.05
C ASP A 102 4.46 13.83 3.09
N ALA A 103 3.74 13.03 3.89
CA ALA A 103 4.35 12.13 4.86
C ALA A 103 5.28 11.09 4.22
N TYR A 104 4.88 10.53 3.07
CA TYR A 104 5.73 9.62 2.31
C TYR A 104 6.98 10.34 1.77
N ALA A 105 6.81 11.46 1.08
CA ALA A 105 7.89 12.17 0.41
C ALA A 105 8.92 12.75 1.39
N LEU A 106 8.46 13.29 2.51
CA LEU A 106 9.32 13.94 3.51
C LEU A 106 9.84 12.97 4.58
N GLY A 107 9.10 11.90 4.86
CA GLY A 107 9.41 10.97 5.94
C GLY A 107 9.95 9.62 5.47
N VAL A 108 9.21 8.95 4.58
CA VAL A 108 9.50 7.58 4.17
C VAL A 108 10.60 7.53 3.12
N ALA A 109 10.43 8.27 2.02
CA ALA A 109 11.32 8.22 0.87
C ALA A 109 12.81 8.48 1.24
N PRO A 110 13.17 9.47 2.08
CA PRO A 110 14.56 9.69 2.48
C PRO A 110 15.17 8.54 3.30
N LYS A 111 14.34 7.73 3.97
CA LYS A 111 14.80 6.59 4.79
C LYS A 111 15.05 5.33 3.97
N VAL A 112 14.44 5.22 2.78
CA VAL A 112 14.53 4.03 1.91
C VAL A 112 15.27 4.30 0.60
N CYS A 113 15.33 5.55 0.15
CA CYS A 113 16.11 5.99 -1.02
C CYS A 113 17.44 6.58 -0.54
N GLY A 114 18.51 5.78 -0.52
CA GLY A 114 19.86 6.25 -0.18
C GLY A 114 20.59 5.46 0.91
N ALA A 115 20.07 4.30 1.30
CA ALA A 115 20.83 3.30 2.07
C ALA A 115 21.69 2.42 1.14
#